data_AF-A0A532BSU8-F1
#
_entry.id   AF-A0A532BSU8-F1
#
_cell.length_a   1.000
_cell.length_b   1.000
_cell.length_c   1.000
_cell.angle_alpha   90.00
_cell.angle_beta   90.00
_cell.angle_gamma   90.00
#
_symmetry.space_group_name_H-M   'P 1'
#
loop_
_entity.id
_entity.type
_entity.pdbx_description
1 polymer ?
#
loop_
_entity_poly.entity_id
_entity_poly.type
_entity_poly.pdbx_seq_one_letter_code
_entity_poly.pdbx_strand_id
1 'polypeptide(L)' 'MLEHLGEPAAAQRLMGAVERVIADASLHTPDLGETATTDEVTEAVARCYLATTGRKRS' A
#
# COMPACT_ATOMS: atom_id res chain seq x y z
N MET A 1 -1.02 3.13 -15.06
CA MET A 1 -1.07 1.87 -15.84
C MET A 1 -2.38 1.12 -15.64
N LEU A 2 -2.76 0.70 -14.42
CA LEU A 2 -4.01 -0.04 -14.16
C LEU A 2 -5.29 0.68 -14.66
N GLU A 3 -5.36 2.00 -14.51
CA GLU A 3 -6.46 2.80 -15.08
C GLU A 3 -6.53 2.69 -16.62
N HIS A 4 -5.38 2.59 -17.27
CA HIS A 4 -5.26 2.44 -18.72
C HIS A 4 -5.64 1.03 -19.20
N LEU A 5 -5.61 0.04 -18.31
CA LEU A 5 -6.05 -1.34 -18.56
C LEU A 5 -7.56 -1.54 -18.28
N GLY A 6 -8.29 -0.46 -17.92
CA GLY A 6 -9.71 -0.55 -17.58
C GLY A 6 -10.00 -0.97 -16.14
N GLU A 7 -8.99 -0.93 -15.26
CA GLU A 7 -9.11 -1.38 -13.86
C GLU A 7 -8.97 -0.21 -12.85
N PRO A 8 -9.83 0.82 -12.89
CA PRO A 8 -9.70 2.00 -12.02
C PRO A 8 -9.95 1.67 -10.54
N ALA A 9 -10.82 0.71 -10.24
CA ALA A 9 -11.09 0.29 -8.86
C ALA A 9 -9.88 -0.42 -8.23
N ALA A 10 -9.15 -1.22 -9.01
CA ALA A 10 -7.91 -1.84 -8.55
C ALA A 10 -6.80 -0.80 -8.38
N ALA A 11 -6.69 0.15 -9.31
CA ALA A 11 -5.76 1.27 -9.22
C ALA A 11 -5.97 2.09 -7.94
N GLN A 12 -7.21 2.49 -7.65
CA GLN A 12 -7.54 3.25 -6.44
C GLN A 12 -7.21 2.50 -5.16
N ARG A 13 -7.50 1.19 -5.10
CA ARG A 13 -7.17 0.37 -3.92
C ARG A 13 -5.66 0.26 -3.70
N LEU A 14 -4.90 0.08 -4.77
CA LEU A 14 -3.45 0.02 -4.71
C LEU A 14 -2.87 1.36 -4.23
N MET A 15 -3.29 2.47 -4.83
CA MET A 15 -2.83 3.80 -4.44
C MET A 15 -3.18 4.11 -2.98
N GLY A 16 -4.40 3.80 -2.53
CA GLY A 16 -4.78 4.00 -1.13
C GLY A 16 -4.02 3.11 -0.14
N ALA A 17 -3.54 1.93 -0.56
CA ALA A 17 -2.66 1.09 0.27
C ALA A 17 -1.25 1.69 0.36
N VAL A 18 -0.71 2.18 -0.76
CA VAL A 18 0.59 2.86 -0.81
C VAL A 18 0.60 4.13 0.03
N GLU A 19 -0.41 4.98 -0.10
CA GLU A 19 -0.55 6.22 0.68
C GLU A 19 -0.60 5.95 2.19
N ARG A 20 -1.33 4.91 2.62
CA ARG A 20 -1.37 4.53 4.05
C ARG A 20 -0.03 4.07 4.59
N VAL A 21 0.72 3.29 3.80
CA VAL A 21 2.05 2.81 4.22
C VAL A 21 3.03 3.98 4.30
N ILE A 22 2.99 4.91 3.35
CA ILE A 22 3.84 6.12 3.37
C ILE A 22 3.45 7.06 4.51
N ALA A 23 2.17 7.12 4.89
CA ALA A 23 1.70 7.92 6.01
C ALA A 23 2.12 7.34 7.38
N ASP A 24 2.59 6.09 7.45
CA ASP A 24 3.08 5.46 8.66
C ASP A 24 4.58 5.72 8.84
N ALA A 25 4.92 6.62 9.76
CA ALA A 25 6.31 6.99 10.06
C ALA A 25 7.16 5.81 10.58
N SER A 26 6.54 4.76 11.13
CA SER A 26 7.24 3.56 11.61
C SER A 26 7.64 2.58 10.50
N LEU A 27 7.18 2.83 9.26
CA LEU A 27 7.51 2.07 8.06
C LEU A 27 8.42 2.85 7.11
N HIS A 28 8.97 3.97 7.56
CA HIS A 28 9.91 4.77 6.78
C HIS A 28 11.26 4.06 6.72
N THR A 29 11.84 4.01 5.52
CA THR A 29 13.14 3.38 5.27
C THR A 29 14.29 4.25 5.81
N PRO A 30 15.53 3.74 5.92
CA PRO A 30 16.67 4.45 6.53
C PRO A 30 16.96 5.83 5.91
N ASP A 31 16.62 6.00 4.63
CA ASP A 31 16.77 7.27 3.91
C ASP A 31 15.74 8.34 4.33
N LEU A 32 14.69 7.97 5.07
CA LEU A 32 13.62 8.84 5.58
C LEU A 32 13.59 8.93 7.11
N GLY A 33 14.41 8.15 7.82
CA GLY A 33 14.66 8.30 9.26
C GLY A 33 14.50 7.07 10.15
N GLU A 34 14.09 5.90 9.63
CA GLU A 34 13.90 4.65 10.42
C GLU A 34 14.40 3.38 9.69
N THR A 35 14.44 2.20 10.32
CA THR A 35 15.21 1.03 9.82
C THR A 35 14.54 0.16 8.75
N ALA A 36 13.42 0.58 8.15
CA ALA A 36 12.62 -0.30 7.29
C ALA A 36 13.31 -0.66 5.96
N THR A 37 13.33 -1.94 5.62
CA THR A 37 13.85 -2.48 4.36
C THR A 37 12.81 -2.38 3.24
N THR A 38 13.26 -2.43 1.98
CA THR A 38 12.38 -2.47 0.80
C THR A 38 11.40 -3.65 0.84
N ASP A 39 11.81 -4.77 1.44
CA ASP A 39 10.97 -5.95 1.61
C ASP A 39 9.86 -5.70 2.64
N GLU A 40 10.17 -5.06 3.78
CA GLU A 40 9.19 -4.70 4.80
C GLU A 40 8.14 -3.71 4.29
N VAL A 41 8.55 -2.72 3.48
CA VAL A 41 7.62 -1.80 2.82
C VAL A 41 6.72 -2.54 1.84
N THR A 42 7.27 -3.47 1.05
CA THR A 42 6.51 -4.28 0.11
C THR A 42 5.47 -5.15 0.83
N GLU A 43 5.88 -5.79 1.92
CA GLU A 43 4.98 -6.61 2.75
C GLU A 43 3.88 -5.77 3.39
N ALA A 44 4.21 -4.58 3.89
CA ALA A 44 3.24 -3.65 4.46
C ALA A 44 2.19 -3.20 3.43
N VAL A 45 2.60 -2.90 2.20
CA VAL A 45 1.68 -2.56 1.11
C VAL A 45 0.77 -3.74 0.79
N ALA A 46 1.32 -4.97 0.68
CA ALA A 46 0.52 -6.16 0.43
C ALA A 46 -0.51 -6.41 1.54
N ARG A 47 -0.11 -6.30 2.82
CA ARG A 47 -1.03 -6.41 3.97
C ARG A 47 -2.12 -5.34 3.94
N CYS A 48 -1.75 -4.08 3.71
CA CYS A 48 -2.72 -2.98 3.59
C CYS A 48 -3.71 -3.21 2.45
N TYR A 49 -3.22 -3.65 1.29
CA TYR A 49 -4.06 -3.96 0.14
C TYR A 49 -5.07 -5.08 0.46
N LEU A 50 -4.61 -6.20 1.02
CA LEU A 50 -5.49 -7.32 1.40
C LEU A 50 -6.53 -6.91 2.46
N ALA A 51 -6.14 -6.13 3.46
CA ALA A 51 -7.04 -5.62 4.51
C ALA A 51 -8.15 -4.70 3.99
N THR A 52 -7.96 -4.07 2.83
CA THR A 52 -8.99 -3.23 2.17
C THR A 52 -9.88 -4.04 1.22
N THR A 53 -9.34 -5.07 0.57
CA THR A 53 -10.12 -5.94 -0.33
C THR A 53 -11.11 -6.84 0.42
N GLY A 54 -10.82 -7.24 1.66
CA GLY A 54 -11.70 -8.07 2.50
C GLY A 54 -12.89 -7.34 3.15
N ARG A 55 -12.99 -6.01 3.05
CA ARG A 55 -13.99 -5.22 3.80
C ARG A 55 -15.35 -5.05 3.12
N LYS A 56 -15.49 -5.44 1.84
CA LYS A 56 -16.78 -5.43 1.13
C LYS A 56 -17.45 -6.82 1.20
N ARG A 57 -17.98 -7.16 2.37
CA ARG A 57 -19.13 -8.07 2.51
C ARG A 57 -20.16 -7.39 3.43
N SER A 58 -20.93 -6.46 2.88
CA SER A 58 -22.23 -6.05 3.43
C SER A 58 -23.09 -5.48 2.32
#